data_AF-G4F9Y9-F1
#
_entry.id   AF-G4F9Y9-F1
#
_cell.length_a   1.000
_cell.length_b   1.000
_cell.length_c   1.000
_cell.angle_alpha   90.00
_cell.angle_beta   90.00
_cell.angle_gamma   90.00
#
_symmetry.space_group_name_H-M   'P 1'
#
loop_
_entity.id
_entity.type
_entity.pdbx_description
1 polymer ?
#
loop_
_entity_poly.entity_id
_entity_poly.type
_entity_poly.pdbx_seq_one_letter_code
_entity_poly.pdbx_strand_id
1 'polypeptide(L)'
;MTQIHITMSGSPGAEFSAHWRITHEGETTEHVEEHGTVPAEYTFTGTELEGTVKLLSDDERLEVDIQKGSNRSRSSTQGAGGTLTVSIR
;
A
#
# COMPACT_ATOMS: atom_id res chain seq x y z
N MET A 1 -19.06 6.02 6.36
CA MET A 1 -17.86 5.17 6.55
C MET A 1 -17.37 4.78 5.18
N THR A 2 -16.14 5.15 4.82
CA THR A 2 -15.59 4.84 3.49
C THR A 2 -14.48 3.83 3.67
N GLN A 3 -14.58 2.72 2.93
CA GLN A 3 -13.53 1.71 2.92
C GLN A 3 -12.45 2.09 1.91
N ILE A 4 -11.21 1.89 2.31
CA ILE A 4 -10.02 2.04 1.49
C ILE A 4 -9.49 0.63 1.24
N HIS A 5 -9.51 0.20 -0.01
CA HIS A 5 -8.99 -1.08 -0.45
C HIS A 5 -7.61 -0.87 -1.04
N ILE A 6 -6.67 -1.73 -0.68
CA ILE A 6 -5.30 -1.73 -1.18
C ILE A 6 -5.05 -3.10 -1.78
N THR A 7 -4.59 -3.12 -3.02
CA THR A 7 -4.16 -4.33 -3.71
C THR A 7 -2.68 -4.22 -4.04
N MET A 8 -1.91 -5.19 -3.57
CA MET A 8 -0.50 -5.38 -3.86
C MET A 8 -0.38 -6.42 -4.96
N SER A 9 0.19 -6.01 -6.09
CA SER A 9 0.33 -6.83 -7.29
C SER A 9 1.73 -6.66 -7.89
N GLY A 10 2.09 -7.44 -8.90
CA GLY A 10 3.42 -7.40 -9.50
C GLY A 10 3.99 -8.80 -9.71
N SER A 11 5.29 -8.96 -9.45
CA SER A 11 5.96 -10.26 -9.50
C SER A 11 5.40 -11.18 -8.40
N PRO A 12 4.90 -12.39 -8.75
CA PRO A 12 4.42 -13.34 -7.75
C PRO A 12 5.54 -13.76 -6.82
N GLY A 13 5.32 -13.65 -5.50
CA GLY A 13 6.35 -13.96 -4.51
C GLY A 13 7.22 -12.76 -4.09
N ALA A 14 7.04 -11.59 -4.70
CA ALA A 14 7.82 -10.41 -4.33
C ALA A 14 7.56 -9.99 -2.88
N GLU A 15 8.65 -9.85 -2.12
CA GLU A 15 8.63 -9.45 -0.73
C GLU A 15 8.65 -7.92 -0.62
N PHE A 16 7.79 -7.38 0.24
CA PHE A 16 7.72 -5.95 0.50
C PHE A 16 7.49 -5.68 1.98
N SER A 17 7.88 -4.49 2.43
CA SER A 17 7.36 -3.91 3.66
C SER A 17 6.43 -2.75 3.33
N ALA A 18 5.41 -2.56 4.15
CA ALA A 18 4.44 -1.48 3.97
C ALA A 18 4.13 -0.81 5.31
N HIS A 19 4.07 0.51 5.31
CA HIS A 19 3.62 1.30 6.43
C HIS A 19 2.42 2.13 5.99
N TRP A 20 1.25 1.80 6.51
CA TRP A 20 -0.01 2.49 6.25
C TRP A 20 -0.37 3.36 7.43
N ARG A 21 -0.75 4.60 7.13
CA ARG A 21 -1.20 5.58 8.10
C ARG A 21 -2.59 6.02 7.70
N ILE A 22 -3.58 5.68 8.50
CA ILE A 22 -5.00 5.87 8.18
C ILE A 22 -5.60 6.88 9.16
N THR A 23 -6.17 7.95 8.62
CA THR A 23 -6.86 8.96 9.43
C THR A 23 -8.37 8.74 9.37
N HIS A 24 -9.01 8.67 10.54
CA HIS A 24 -10.44 8.49 10.73
C HIS A 24 -10.92 9.39 11.88
N GLU A 25 -11.93 10.22 11.64
CA GLU A 25 -12.53 11.10 12.68
C GLU A 25 -11.52 12.01 13.43
N GLY A 26 -10.41 12.35 12.77
CA GLY A 26 -9.34 13.16 13.36
C GLY A 26 -8.29 12.37 14.14
N GLU A 27 -8.46 11.05 14.26
CA GLU A 27 -7.48 10.13 14.82
C GLU A 27 -6.70 9.43 13.71
N THR A 28 -5.40 9.21 13.91
CA THR A 28 -4.54 8.54 12.94
C THR A 28 -4.03 7.23 13.53
N THR A 29 -4.28 6.12 12.82
CA THR A 29 -3.82 4.78 13.17
C THR A 29 -2.73 4.33 12.20
N GLU A 30 -1.67 3.74 12.73
CA GLU A 30 -0.54 3.20 11.96
C GLU A 30 -0.62 1.68 11.89
N HIS A 31 -0.42 1.13 10.70
CA HIS A 31 -0.33 -0.30 10.42
C HIS A 31 0.96 -0.58 9.68
N VAL A 32 1.85 -1.35 10.31
CA VAL A 32 3.13 -1.74 9.73
C VAL A 32 3.07 -3.21 9.36
N GLU A 33 3.40 -3.49 8.10
CA GLU A 33 3.69 -4.81 7.56
C GLU A 33 5.19 -4.87 7.28
N GLU A 34 5.91 -5.73 7.99
CA GLU A 34 7.36 -5.85 7.83
C GLU A 34 7.73 -6.83 6.72
N HIS A 35 6.88 -7.84 6.46
CA HIS A 35 7.17 -8.94 5.53
C HIS A 35 5.90 -9.39 4.79
N GLY A 36 5.40 -8.54 3.90
CA GLY A 36 4.32 -8.88 2.97
C GLY A 36 4.83 -9.56 1.70
N THR A 37 3.97 -10.33 1.03
CA THR A 37 4.31 -11.01 -0.22
C THR A 37 3.21 -10.80 -1.27
N VAL A 38 3.58 -10.54 -2.52
CA VAL A 38 2.62 -10.40 -3.63
C VAL A 38 2.07 -11.77 -4.05
N PRO A 39 0.75 -11.91 -4.29
CA PRO A 39 -0.29 -10.89 -4.13
C PRO A 39 -0.77 -10.75 -2.68
N ALA A 40 -1.10 -9.52 -2.28
CA ALA A 40 -1.69 -9.22 -0.97
C ALA A 40 -2.78 -8.16 -1.10
N GLU A 41 -3.77 -8.21 -0.20
CA GLU A 41 -4.87 -7.25 -0.16
C GLU A 41 -5.11 -6.76 1.26
N TYR A 42 -5.36 -5.46 1.41
CA TYR A 42 -5.69 -4.84 2.69
C TYR A 42 -6.96 -4.02 2.56
N THR A 43 -7.75 -3.97 3.63
CA THR A 43 -8.95 -3.13 3.69
C THR A 43 -8.96 -2.37 5.00
N PHE A 44 -9.03 -1.05 4.91
CA PHE A 44 -9.09 -0.15 6.06
C PHE A 44 -10.35 0.73 5.99
N THR A 45 -10.74 1.27 7.14
CA THR A 45 -11.83 2.25 7.22
C THR A 45 -11.23 3.60 7.60
N GLY A 46 -11.41 4.62 6.77
CA GLY A 46 -10.74 5.90 6.95
C GLY A 46 -11.20 6.97 5.96
N THR A 47 -10.95 8.23 6.33
CA THR A 47 -11.16 9.38 5.44
C THR A 47 -9.90 9.72 4.64
N GLU A 48 -8.71 9.38 5.14
CA GLU A 48 -7.44 9.58 4.45
C GLU A 48 -6.52 8.39 4.70
N LEU A 49 -5.69 8.06 3.72
CA LEU A 49 -4.63 7.09 3.89
C LEU A 49 -3.37 7.57 3.20
N GLU A 50 -2.26 7.47 3.92
CA GLU A 50 -0.91 7.61 3.43
C GLU A 50 -0.18 6.28 3.59
N GLY A 51 0.61 5.90 2.60
CA GLY A 51 1.29 4.62 2.56
C GLY A 51 2.71 4.77 2.08
N THR A 52 3.64 4.11 2.74
CA THR A 52 5.00 3.91 2.25
C THR A 52 5.23 2.43 2.06
N VAL A 53 5.59 2.02 0.85
CA VAL A 53 5.85 0.62 0.51
C VAL A 53 7.26 0.51 0.00
N LYS A 54 8.02 -0.44 0.52
CA LYS A 54 9.39 -0.72 0.10
C LYS A 54 9.48 -2.13 -0.45
N LEU A 55 9.97 -2.25 -1.67
CA LEU A 55 10.31 -3.55 -2.26
C LEU A 55 11.58 -4.08 -1.60
N LEU A 56 11.50 -5.28 -1.01
CA LEU A 56 12.60 -5.96 -0.35
C LEU A 56 13.33 -6.91 -1.29
N SER A 57 12.64 -7.44 -2.30
CA SER A 57 13.24 -8.30 -3.32
C SER A 57 14.04 -7.56 -4.38
N ASP A 58 15.14 -8.18 -4.84
CA ASP A 58 15.91 -7.76 -6.01
C ASP A 58 15.23 -8.18 -7.33
N ASP A 59 15.36 -7.35 -8.37
CA ASP A 59 14.86 -7.61 -9.74
C ASP A 59 13.35 -7.89 -9.90
N GLU A 60 12.54 -7.64 -8.88
CA GLU A 60 11.09 -7.83 -8.92
C GLU A 60 10.31 -6.52 -9.17
N ARG A 61 9.04 -6.66 -9.58
CA ARG A 61 8.10 -5.55 -9.78
C ARG A 61 7.07 -5.54 -8.67
N LEU A 62 6.80 -4.36 -8.13
CA LEU A 62 5.72 -4.14 -7.17
C LEU A 62 4.80 -3.04 -7.67
N GLU A 63 3.50 -3.29 -7.64
CA GLU A 63 2.43 -2.36 -7.96
C GLU A 63 1.46 -2.30 -6.79
N VAL A 64 1.14 -1.08 -6.40
CA VAL A 64 0.22 -0.76 -5.31
C VAL A 64 -0.95 -0.03 -5.93
N ASP A 65 -2.15 -0.57 -5.75
CA ASP A 65 -3.40 0.03 -6.19
C ASP A 65 -4.27 0.31 -4.96
N ILE A 66 -4.65 1.57 -4.77
CA ILE A 66 -5.46 2.03 -3.64
C ILE A 66 -6.75 2.60 -4.17
N GLN A 67 -7.87 2.11 -3.66
CA GLN A 67 -9.20 2.55 -4.05
C GLN A 67 -10.02 2.97 -2.83
N LYS A 68 -10.61 4.17 -2.91
CA LYS A 68 -11.53 4.71 -1.92
C LYS A 68 -12.74 5.33 -2.62
N GLY A 69 -13.86 4.61 -2.65
CA GLY A 69 -15.02 5.01 -3.44
C GLY A 69 -14.67 5.11 -4.93
N SER A 70 -14.82 6.29 -5.53
CA SER A 70 -14.40 6.59 -6.91
C SER A 70 -12.94 7.06 -7.04
N ASN A 71 -12.29 7.39 -5.92
CA ASN A 71 -10.89 7.82 -5.94
C ASN A 71 -9.99 6.59 -6.03
N ARG A 72 -8.99 6.66 -6.90
CA ARG A 72 -8.01 5.59 -7.10
C ARG A 72 -6.62 6.18 -7.23
N SER A 73 -5.66 5.60 -6.52
CA SER A 73 -4.25 5.93 -6.58
C SER A 73 -3.49 4.67 -6.94
N ARG A 74 -2.65 4.73 -7.97
CA ARG A 74 -1.85 3.59 -8.42
C ARG A 74 -0.40 4.00 -8.53
N SER A 75 0.50 3.18 -8.05
CA SER A 75 1.93 3.41 -8.15
C SER A 75 2.67 2.09 -8.32
N SER A 76 3.79 2.10 -9.03
CA SER A 76 4.59 0.90 -9.24
C SER A 76 6.07 1.22 -9.19
N THR A 77 6.86 0.30 -8.64
CA THR A 77 8.32 0.36 -8.57
C THR A 77 8.91 -0.96 -9.05
N GLN A 78 10.18 -0.90 -9.45
CA GLN A 78 10.96 -2.06 -9.90
C GLN A 78 12.40 -1.92 -9.41
N GLY A 79 13.03 -3.05 -9.09
CA GLY A 79 14.40 -3.10 -8.62
C GLY A 79 14.54 -2.92 -7.10
N ALA A 80 15.62 -3.48 -6.57
CA ALA A 80 15.87 -3.60 -5.13
C ALA A 80 15.84 -2.25 -4.41
N GLY A 81 15.13 -2.18 -3.28
CA GLY A 81 15.03 -0.98 -2.46
C GLY A 81 14.13 0.13 -3.02
N GLY A 82 13.41 -0.15 -4.12
CA GLY A 82 12.39 0.74 -4.66
C GLY A 82 11.36 1.10 -3.59
N THR A 83 11.20 2.39 -3.31
CA THR A 83 10.23 2.89 -2.33
C THR A 83 9.10 3.64 -3.07
N LEU A 84 7.87 3.32 -2.70
CA LEU A 84 6.66 3.96 -3.18
C LEU A 84 6.00 4.73 -2.04
N THR A 85 5.66 5.98 -2.30
CA THR A 85 4.80 6.75 -1.40
C THR A 85 3.48 6.97 -2.12
N VAL A 86 2.39 6.60 -1.46
CA VAL A 86 1.03 6.65 -1.98
C VAL A 86 0.15 7.38 -0.99
N SER A 87 -0.80 8.15 -1.49
CA SER A 87 -1.79 8.81 -0.66
C SER A 87 -3.14 8.88 -1.36
N ILE A 88 -4.21 8.87 -0.56
CA ILE A 88 -5.58 9.03 -1.03
C ILE A 88 -6.43 9.75 0.01
N ARG A 89 -7.26 10.70 -0.46
CA ARG A 89 -8.18 11.52 0.33
C ARG A 89 -9.53 11.65 -0.34
#